data_AF-A0A8J3F2E3-F1
#
_entry.id   AF-A0A8J3F2E3-F1
#
_cell.length_a   1.000
_cell.length_b   1.000
_cell.length_c   1.000
_cell.angle_alpha   90.00
_cell.angle_beta   90.00
_cell.angle_gamma   90.00
#
_symmetry.space_group_name_H-M   'P 1'
#
loop_
_entity.id
_entity.type
_entity.pdbx_description
1 polymer ?
#
loop_
_entity_poly.entity_id
_entity_poly.type
_entity_poly.pdbx_seq_one_letter_code
_entity_poly.pdbx_strand_id
1 'polypeptide(L)'
;METNKILSSLCYFSVFFAPFLLPIIVYFVSKDAFVKTHAKRSLFSHFLPFITFVIFFVLSFLSFNSIETTYGWVIFAFVIVFIINFVVFIWNIIQGIKVLVH
;
A
#
# COMPACT_ATOMS: atom_id res chain seq x y z
N MET A 1 -20.35 6.81 15.39
CA MET A 1 -19.06 7.50 15.19
C MET A 1 -17.89 6.56 15.47
N GLU A 2 -17.85 5.89 16.63
CA GLU A 2 -16.82 4.89 16.95
C GLU A 2 -16.68 3.75 15.92
N THR A 3 -17.79 3.13 15.48
CA THR A 3 -17.76 2.10 14.44
C THR A 3 -17.16 2.60 13.12
N ASN A 4 -17.40 3.87 12.77
CA ASN A 4 -16.86 4.48 11.56
C ASN A 4 -15.35 4.70 11.69
N LYS A 5 -14.87 5.09 12.87
CA LYS A 5 -13.43 5.21 13.17
C LYS A 5 -12.72 3.87 13.07
N ILE A 6 -13.26 2.83 13.73
CA ILE A 6 -12.72 1.46 13.69
C ILE A 6 -12.68 0.93 12.27
N LEU A 7 -13.77 1.06 11.52
CA LEU A 7 -13.84 0.57 10.13
C LEU A 7 -12.87 1.32 9.21
N SER A 8 -12.72 2.63 9.43
CA SER A 8 -11.78 3.47 8.67
C SER A 8 -10.32 3.16 9.01
N SER A 9 -9.99 2.93 10.29
CA SER A 9 -8.63 2.56 10.71
C SER A 9 -8.26 1.15 10.20
N LEU A 10 -9.22 0.22 10.20
CA LEU A 10 -9.04 -1.12 9.63
C LEU A 10 -8.72 -1.08 8.14
N CYS A 11 -9.22 -0.09 7.40
CA CYS A 11 -8.82 0.09 6.01
C CYS A 11 -7.31 0.31 5.91
N TYR A 12 -6.73 1.24 6.68
CA TYR A 12 -5.27 1.46 6.66
C TYR A 12 -4.47 0.26 7.20
N PHE A 13 -4.98 -0.43 8.21
CA PHE A 13 -4.34 -1.67 8.71
C PHE A 13 -4.50 -2.86 7.79
N SER A 14 -5.31 -2.77 6.73
CA SER A 14 -5.41 -3.88 5.78
C SER A 14 -4.09 -4.13 5.05
N VAL A 15 -3.13 -3.19 5.09
CA VAL A 15 -1.76 -3.39 4.61
C VAL A 15 -1.09 -4.66 5.17
N PHE A 16 -1.49 -5.12 6.36
CA PHE A 16 -0.92 -6.31 7.00
C PHE A 16 -1.48 -7.65 6.49
N PHE A 17 -2.68 -7.68 5.92
CA PHE A 17 -3.36 -8.95 5.62
C PHE A 17 -4.13 -8.96 4.29
N ALA A 18 -4.75 -7.85 3.89
CA ALA A 18 -5.58 -7.76 2.69
C ALA A 18 -5.62 -6.32 2.15
N PRO A 19 -4.50 -5.79 1.63
CA PRO A 19 -4.33 -4.37 1.30
C PRO A 19 -5.44 -3.84 0.38
N PHE A 20 -5.84 -4.60 -0.63
CA PHE A 20 -6.88 -4.14 -1.57
C PHE A 20 -8.28 -4.59 -1.20
N LEU A 21 -8.44 -5.83 -0.74
CA LEU A 21 -9.76 -6.44 -0.58
C LEU A 21 -10.62 -5.70 0.45
N LEU A 22 -10.09 -5.48 1.65
CA LEU A 22 -10.88 -4.87 2.73
C LEU A 22 -11.28 -3.42 2.40
N PRO A 23 -10.36 -2.53 1.97
CA PRO A 23 -10.75 -1.16 1.68
C PRO A 23 -11.67 -1.04 0.45
N ILE A 24 -11.56 -1.96 -0.54
CA ILE A 24 -12.55 -2.06 -1.64
C ILE A 24 -13.94 -2.38 -1.08
N ILE A 25 -14.06 -3.45 -0.29
CA ILE A 25 -15.34 -3.87 0.28
C ILE A 25 -15.95 -2.74 1.10
N VAL A 26 -15.16 -2.13 2.00
CA VAL A 26 -15.62 -1.03 2.85
C VAL A 26 -16.05 0.18 2.03
N TYR A 27 -15.34 0.53 0.97
CA TYR A 27 -15.70 1.64 0.08
C TYR A 27 -17.07 1.44 -0.59
N PHE A 28 -17.41 0.21 -1.01
CA PHE A 28 -18.70 -0.06 -1.66
C PHE A 28 -19.84 -0.28 -0.66
N VAL A 29 -19.57 -0.94 0.47
CA VAL A 29 -20.60 -1.28 1.47
C VAL A 29 -20.97 -0.10 2.36
N SER A 30 -20.01 0.76 2.70
CA SER A 30 -20.29 1.89 3.60
C SER A 30 -21.13 2.97 2.92
N LYS A 31 -22.16 3.46 3.62
CA LYS A 31 -22.95 4.62 3.20
C LYS A 31 -22.39 5.94 3.74
N ASP A 32 -21.48 5.87 4.69
CA ASP A 32 -20.90 7.02 5.37
C ASP A 32 -19.73 7.62 4.56
N ALA A 33 -19.78 8.94 4.33
CA ALA A 33 -18.80 9.64 3.50
C ALA A 33 -17.40 9.70 4.15
N PHE A 34 -17.32 9.76 5.49
CA PHE A 34 -16.04 9.75 6.22
C PHE A 34 -15.35 8.40 6.02
N VAL A 35 -16.07 7.29 6.23
CA VAL A 35 -15.54 5.94 6.02
C VAL A 35 -15.09 5.73 4.57
N LYS A 36 -15.92 6.14 3.60
CA LYS A 36 -15.58 6.06 2.17
C LYS A 36 -14.32 6.82 1.81
N THR A 37 -14.13 8.01 2.38
CA THR A 37 -12.94 8.83 2.13
C THR A 37 -11.68 8.12 2.62
N HIS A 38 -11.72 7.56 3.84
CA HIS A 38 -10.58 6.83 4.39
C HIS A 38 -10.31 5.50 3.68
N ALA A 39 -11.36 4.76 3.29
CA ALA A 39 -11.22 3.55 2.50
C ALA A 39 -10.56 3.83 1.13
N LYS A 40 -10.99 4.87 0.41
CA LYS A 40 -10.38 5.27 -0.86
C LYS A 40 -8.92 5.70 -0.69
N ARG A 41 -8.62 6.48 0.34
CA ARG A 41 -7.26 6.96 0.61
C ARG A 41 -6.31 5.82 0.97
N SER A 42 -6.79 4.84 1.75
CA SER A 42 -6.05 3.62 2.03
C SER A 42 -5.83 2.75 0.78
N LEU A 43 -6.81 2.65 -0.12
CA LEU A 43 -6.59 1.97 -1.41
C LEU A 43 -5.47 2.61 -2.22
N PHE A 44 -5.46 3.94 -2.29
CA PHE A 44 -4.45 4.66 -3.05
C PHE A 44 -3.05 4.45 -2.47
N SER A 45 -2.91 4.50 -1.13
CA SER A 45 -1.63 4.23 -0.48
C SER A 45 -1.19 2.78 -0.61
N HIS A 46 -2.10 1.81 -0.73
CA HIS A 46 -1.72 0.42 -1.02
C HIS A 46 -1.36 0.19 -2.48
N PHE A 47 -1.94 0.97 -3.38
CA PHE A 47 -1.68 0.88 -4.82
C PHE A 47 -0.26 1.31 -5.18
N LEU A 48 0.32 2.27 -4.45
CA LEU A 48 1.68 2.74 -4.68
C LEU A 48 2.74 1.61 -4.50
N PRO A 49 2.78 0.89 -3.36
CA PRO A 49 3.52 -0.36 -3.19
C PRO A 49 3.41 -1.34 -4.35
N PHE A 50 2.17 -1.61 -4.78
CA PHE A 50 1.89 -2.55 -5.85
C PHE A 50 2.48 -2.10 -7.19
N ILE A 51 2.29 -0.84 -7.58
CA ILE A 51 2.89 -0.29 -8.80
C ILE A 51 4.42 -0.40 -8.74
N THR A 52 5.03 -0.02 -7.63
CA THR A 52 6.49 -0.05 -7.49
C THR A 52 7.03 -1.48 -7.63
N PHE A 53 6.36 -2.47 -7.04
CA PHE A 53 6.71 -3.89 -7.23
C PHE A 53 6.53 -4.37 -8.66
N VAL A 54 5.42 -4.01 -9.33
CA VAL A 54 5.16 -4.40 -10.72
C VAL A 54 6.22 -3.81 -11.66
N ILE A 55 6.55 -2.53 -11.50
CA ILE A 55 7.60 -1.87 -12.30
C ILE A 55 8.95 -2.57 -12.08
N PHE A 56 9.32 -2.81 -10.81
CA PHE A 56 10.56 -3.51 -10.48
C PHE A 56 10.63 -4.90 -11.13
N PHE A 57 9.53 -5.66 -11.08
CA PHE A 57 9.46 -6.99 -11.66
C PHE A 57 9.59 -6.97 -13.19
N VAL A 58 8.86 -6.08 -13.87
CA VAL A 58 8.94 -5.93 -15.33
C VAL A 58 10.34 -5.53 -15.77
N LEU A 59 10.95 -4.53 -15.11
CA LEU A 59 12.30 -4.08 -15.43
C LEU A 59 13.33 -5.20 -15.21
N SER A 60 13.22 -5.92 -14.10
CA SER A 60 14.13 -7.05 -13.80
C SER A 60 14.02 -8.18 -14.83
N PHE A 61 12.80 -8.46 -15.31
CA PHE A 61 12.56 -9.49 -16.33
C PHE A 61 13.14 -9.08 -17.70
N LEU A 62 13.03 -7.80 -18.08
CA LEU A 62 13.60 -7.30 -19.33
C LEU A 62 15.13 -7.31 -19.32
N SER A 63 15.75 -7.08 -18.16
CA SER A 63 17.22 -7.06 -18.01
C SER A 63 17.89 -8.45 -17.96
N PHE A 64 17.11 -9.54 -17.99
CA PHE A 64 17.63 -10.90 -17.80
C PHE A 64 18.60 -11.38 -18.90
N ASN A 65 18.59 -10.75 -20.08
CA ASN A 65 19.44 -11.14 -21.22
C ASN A 65 20.87 -10.56 -21.18
N SER A 66 21.16 -9.62 -20.28
CA SER A 66 22.47 -8.95 -20.17
C SER A 66 23.18 -9.36 -18.87
N ILE A 67 23.88 -10.49 -18.88
CA ILE A 67 24.23 -11.24 -17.64
C ILE A 67 25.20 -10.50 -16.69
N GLU A 68 26.17 -9.73 -17.18
CA GLU A 68 27.30 -9.30 -16.33
C GLU A 68 27.11 -7.97 -15.57
N THR A 69 26.29 -7.04 -16.06
CA THR A 69 26.01 -5.76 -15.39
C THR A 69 24.69 -5.74 -14.59
N THR A 70 23.90 -6.81 -14.65
CA THR A 70 22.51 -6.81 -14.18
C THR A 70 22.38 -6.98 -12.66
N TYR A 71 23.27 -7.73 -12.00
CA TYR A 71 23.12 -8.04 -10.57
C TYR A 71 23.23 -6.82 -9.66
N GLY A 72 24.22 -5.95 -9.89
CA GLY A 72 24.41 -4.75 -9.06
C GLY A 72 23.25 -3.75 -9.19
N TRP A 73 22.73 -3.57 -10.40
CA TRP A 73 21.60 -2.69 -10.65
C TRP A 73 20.29 -3.22 -10.04
N VAL A 74 20.03 -4.52 -10.14
CA VAL A 74 18.84 -5.15 -9.55
C VAL A 74 18.85 -5.02 -8.02
N ILE A 75 19.99 -5.24 -7.37
CA ILE A 75 20.12 -5.06 -5.91
C ILE A 75 19.86 -3.60 -5.53
N PHE A 76 20.47 -2.65 -6.24
CA PHE A 76 20.27 -1.22 -5.98
C PHE A 76 18.79 -0.80 -6.15
N ALA A 77 18.16 -1.21 -7.24
CA ALA A 77 16.74 -0.94 -7.50
C ALA A 77 15.84 -1.58 -6.43
N PHE A 78 16.15 -2.80 -5.99
CA PHE A 78 15.43 -3.49 -4.92
C PHE A 78 15.49 -2.71 -3.60
N VAL A 79 16.64 -2.18 -3.22
CA VAL A 79 16.79 -1.36 -2.00
C VAL A 79 15.92 -0.10 -2.07
N ILE A 80 15.87 0.58 -3.21
CA ILE A 80 15.02 1.76 -3.41
C ILE A 80 13.54 1.39 -3.29
N VAL A 81 13.12 0.31 -3.98
CA VAL A 81 11.75 -0.21 -3.93
C VAL A 81 11.37 -0.54 -2.49
N PHE A 82 12.26 -1.22 -1.76
CA PHE A 82 12.05 -1.56 -0.36
C PHE A 82 11.84 -0.33 0.52
N ILE A 83 12.70 0.70 0.40
CA ILE A 83 12.59 1.94 1.18
C ILE A 83 11.26 2.64 0.90
N ILE A 84 10.86 2.77 -0.37
CA ILE A 84 9.58 3.40 -0.75
C ILE A 84 8.42 2.65 -0.11
N ASN A 85 8.40 1.32 -0.25
CA ASN A 85 7.36 0.47 0.30
C ASN A 85 7.31 0.56 1.83
N PHE A 86 8.47 0.60 2.48
CA PHE A 86 8.57 0.71 3.93
C PHE A 86 8.02 2.05 4.45
N VAL A 87 8.34 3.16 3.79
CA VAL A 87 7.79 4.48 4.14
C VAL A 87 6.27 4.50 4.00
N VAL A 88 5.74 3.93 2.92
CA VAL A 88 4.28 3.86 2.70
C VAL A 88 3.59 2.94 3.71
N PHE A 89 4.24 1.84 4.07
CA PHE A 89 3.77 0.93 5.10
C PHE A 89 3.64 1.64 6.45
N ILE A 90 4.69 2.33 6.89
CA ILE A 90 4.67 3.13 8.13
C ILE A 90 3.61 4.24 8.06
N TRP A 91 3.46 4.90 6.92
CA TRP A 91 2.43 5.92 6.73
C TRP A 91 1.01 5.35 6.92
N ASN A 92 0.72 4.16 6.39
CA ASN A 92 -0.57 3.50 6.59
C ASN A 92 -0.81 3.20 8.08
N ILE A 93 0.19 2.70 8.80
CA ILE A 93 0.07 2.47 10.25
C ILE A 93 -0.25 3.77 10.99
N ILE A 94 0.49 4.85 10.70
CA ILE A 94 0.27 6.16 11.33
C ILE A 94 -1.14 6.69 11.04
N GLN A 95 -1.62 6.60 9.79
CA GLN A 95 -2.98 7.04 9.46
C GLN A 95 -4.03 6.18 10.13
N GLY A 96 -3.83 4.85 10.21
CA GLY A 96 -4.72 3.94 10.91
C GLY A 96 -4.88 4.31 12.39
N ILE A 97 -3.76 4.56 13.08
CA ILE A 97 -3.77 4.99 14.49
C ILE A 97 -4.45 6.37 14.63
N LYS A 98 -4.12 7.33 13.76
CA LYS A 98 -4.72 8.68 13.81
C LYS A 98 -6.24 8.63 13.69
N VAL A 99 -6.76 7.85 12.76
CA VAL A 99 -8.21 7.73 12.51
C VAL A 99 -8.93 6.93 13.60
N LEU A 100 -8.22 6.01 14.27
CA LEU A 100 -8.76 5.28 15.41
C LEU A 100 -8.91 6.19 16.64
N VAL A 101 -7.91 7.03 16.89
CA VAL A 101 -7.84 7.85 18.11
C VAL A 101 -8.58 9.18 17.97
N HIS A 102 -8.48 9.87 16.84
CA HIS A 102 -9.10 11.18 16.58
C HIS A 102 -10.36 11.05 15.74
#